data_AF-A0A946AVX3-F1
#
_entry.id   AF-A0A946AVX3-F1
#
_cell.length_a   1.000
_cell.length_b   1.000
_cell.length_c   1.000
_cell.angle_alpha   90.00
_cell.angle_beta   90.00
_cell.angle_gamma   90.00
#
_symmetry.space_group_name_H-M   'P 1'
#
loop_
_entity.id
_entity.type
_entity.pdbx_description
1 polymer ?
#
loop_
_entity_poly.entity_id
_entity_poly.type
_entity_poly.pdbx_seq_one_letter_code
_entity_poly.pdbx_strand_id
1 'polypeptide(L)'
;MVDNAMEYYGVSERKACRVLGQCRATQRYESKQMGDEELLSNSITSLSSKYGRYGYKQITTLLNQDSWKFNHRRVYWIGYNESFNGKLRDELLKERSFTL
;
A
#
# COMPACT_ATOMS: atom_id res chain seq x y z
N MET A 1 -16.61 0.61 13.69
CA MET A 1 -17.94 1.21 13.97
C MET A 1 -18.96 0.15 14.38
N VAL A 2 -19.03 -0.98 13.65
CA VAL A 2 -19.81 -2.15 14.08
C VAL A 2 -19.24 -2.76 15.38
N ASP A 3 -17.92 -2.81 15.53
CA ASP A 3 -17.26 -3.34 16.73
C ASP A 3 -17.63 -2.56 18.00
N ASN A 4 -17.58 -1.23 17.93
CA ASN A 4 -18.04 -0.36 19.01
C ASN A 4 -19.52 -0.60 19.34
N ALA A 5 -20.38 -0.82 18.35
CA ALA A 5 -21.79 -1.10 18.62
C ALA A 5 -22.01 -2.47 19.29
N MET A 6 -21.16 -3.47 19.01
CA MET A 6 -21.20 -4.75 19.72
C MET A 6 -20.79 -4.60 21.18
N GLU A 7 -19.73 -3.84 21.44
CA GLU A 7 -19.17 -3.62 22.78
C GLU A 7 -20.09 -2.78 23.68
N TYR A 8 -20.58 -1.64 23.17
CA TYR A 8 -21.42 -0.73 23.95
C TYR A 8 -22.84 -1.26 24.22
N TYR A 9 -23.43 -2.01 23.26
CA TYR A 9 -24.81 -2.47 23.37
C TYR A 9 -24.93 -3.98 23.66
N GLY A 10 -23.83 -4.72 23.76
CA GLY A 10 -23.83 -6.18 24.02
C GLY A 10 -24.54 -6.99 22.93
N VAL A 11 -24.58 -6.49 21.70
CA VAL A 11 -25.32 -7.09 20.59
C VAL A 11 -24.40 -7.90 19.67
N SER A 12 -24.95 -8.94 19.04
CA SER A 12 -24.21 -9.71 18.02
C SER A 12 -23.87 -8.85 16.79
N GLU A 13 -22.78 -9.19 16.11
CA GLU A 13 -22.33 -8.60 14.82
C GLU A 13 -23.49 -8.45 13.82
N ARG A 14 -24.36 -9.47 13.72
CA ARG A 14 -25.53 -9.46 12.83
C ARG A 14 -26.52 -8.35 13.16
N LYS A 15 -26.76 -8.12 14.46
CA LYS A 15 -27.71 -7.11 14.95
C LYS A 15 -27.08 -5.71 14.83
N ALA A 16 -25.81 -5.56 15.15
CA ALA A 16 -25.06 -4.32 14.93
C ALA A 16 -25.02 -3.91 13.45
N CYS A 17 -24.67 -4.83 12.54
CA CYS A 17 -24.65 -4.58 11.09
C CYS A 17 -26.03 -4.19 10.56
N ARG A 18 -27.11 -4.86 11.03
CA ARG A 18 -28.48 -4.55 10.59
C ARG A 18 -28.92 -3.15 11.03
N VAL A 19 -28.62 -2.76 12.26
CA VAL A 19 -28.98 -1.44 12.80
C VAL A 19 -28.18 -0.32 12.14
N LEU A 20 -26.89 -0.55 11.90
CA LEU A 20 -26.00 0.43 11.26
C LEU A 20 -26.12 0.48 9.72
N GLY A 21 -26.89 -0.43 9.11
CA GLY A 21 -26.98 -0.56 7.65
C GLY A 21 -25.70 -1.05 6.97
N GLN A 22 -24.71 -1.52 7.73
CA GLN A 22 -23.44 -2.01 7.20
C GLN A 22 -23.59 -3.43 6.63
N CYS A 23 -23.11 -3.64 5.41
CA CYS A 23 -23.02 -4.98 4.83
C CYS A 23 -21.98 -5.83 5.58
N ARG A 24 -22.37 -7.05 5.99
CA ARG A 24 -21.50 -7.97 6.76
C ARG A 24 -20.24 -8.38 6.00
N ALA A 25 -20.33 -8.48 4.67
CA ALA A 25 -19.18 -8.81 3.82
C ALA A 25 -18.08 -7.74 3.93
N THR A 26 -18.47 -6.46 4.00
CA THR A 26 -17.55 -5.35 4.17
C THR A 26 -16.96 -5.31 5.58
N GLN A 27 -17.75 -5.63 6.62
CA GLN A 27 -17.24 -5.71 8.00
C GLN A 27 -16.23 -6.85 8.20
N ARG A 28 -16.44 -7.99 7.52
CA ARG A 28 -15.53 -9.15 7.56
C ARG A 28 -14.38 -9.07 6.58
N TYR A 29 -14.33 -8.02 5.77
CA TYR A 29 -13.27 -7.84 4.81
C TYR A 29 -12.03 -7.34 5.54
N GLU A 30 -11.07 -8.23 5.74
CA GLU A 30 -9.74 -7.86 6.18
C GLU A 30 -8.91 -7.46 4.96
N SER A 31 -8.43 -6.22 4.95
CA SER A 31 -7.46 -5.78 3.95
C SER A 31 -6.19 -6.62 4.12
N LYS A 32 -5.94 -7.50 3.17
CA LYS A 32 -4.75 -8.35 3.16
C LYS A 32 -3.53 -7.49 2.82
N GLN A 33 -2.91 -6.88 3.83
CA GLN A 33 -1.58 -6.30 3.69
C GLN A 33 -0.62 -7.45 3.39
N MET A 34 -0.08 -7.48 2.18
CA MET A 34 1.02 -8.40 1.88
C MET A 34 2.28 -7.83 2.51
N GLY A 35 2.97 -8.60 3.34
CA GLY A 35 4.22 -8.17 3.99
C GLY A 35 5.30 -7.70 3.02
N ASP A 36 5.19 -8.07 1.74
CA ASP A 36 6.12 -7.68 0.68
C ASP A 36 5.87 -6.26 0.13
N GLU A 37 4.87 -5.52 0.63
CA GLU A 37 4.55 -4.18 0.14
C GLU A 37 5.69 -3.19 0.38
N GLU A 38 6.31 -3.21 1.55
CA GLU A 38 7.42 -2.31 1.91
C GLU A 38 8.68 -2.61 1.07
N LEU A 39 8.99 -3.89 0.85
CA LEU A 39 10.11 -4.30 -0.02
C LEU A 39 9.88 -3.87 -1.48
N LEU A 40 8.65 -4.02 -1.97
CA LEU A 40 8.28 -3.61 -3.32
C LEU A 40 8.37 -2.09 -3.48
N SER A 41 7.93 -1.33 -2.48
CA SER A 41 7.93 0.12 -2.51
C SER A 41 9.36 0.69 -2.51
N ASN A 42 10.25 0.13 -1.66
CA ASN A 42 11.68 0.43 -1.67
C ASN A 42 12.35 0.09 -3.01
N SER A 43 11.96 -1.02 -3.63
CA SER A 43 12.48 -1.44 -4.94
C SER A 43 12.02 -0.51 -6.06
N ILE A 44 10.75 -0.09 -6.06
CA ILE A 44 10.21 0.89 -7.02
C ILE A 44 10.94 2.22 -6.87
N THR A 45 11.14 2.68 -5.65
CA THR A 45 11.81 3.96 -5.35
C THR A 45 13.26 3.96 -5.79
N SER A 46 14.02 2.91 -5.45
CA SER A 46 15.43 2.79 -5.86
C SER A 46 15.57 2.73 -7.38
N LEU A 47 14.71 1.98 -8.09
CA LEU A 47 14.69 1.91 -9.54
C LEU A 47 14.28 3.25 -10.18
N SER A 48 13.29 3.94 -9.62
CA SER A 48 12.87 5.25 -10.12
C SER A 48 13.94 6.33 -9.92
N SER A 49 14.68 6.28 -8.80
CA SER A 49 15.80 7.18 -8.52
C SER A 49 16.97 6.92 -9.47
N LYS A 50 17.27 5.65 -9.73
CA LYS A 50 18.33 5.21 -10.64
C LYS A 50 18.00 5.48 -12.12
N TYR A 51 16.73 5.33 -12.49
CA TYR A 51 16.24 5.48 -13.85
C TYR A 51 15.13 6.54 -13.93
N GLY A 52 15.46 7.80 -13.66
CA GLY A 52 14.49 8.91 -13.59
C GLY A 52 13.68 9.20 -14.87
N ARG A 53 14.02 8.57 -16.00
CA ARG A 53 13.25 8.67 -17.27
C ARG A 53 12.25 7.52 -17.45
N TYR A 54 12.29 6.52 -16.57
CA TYR A 54 11.52 5.29 -16.74
C TYR A 54 10.16 5.43 -16.06
N GLY A 55 9.10 5.12 -16.80
CA GLY A 55 7.75 5.04 -16.25
C GLY A 55 7.51 3.72 -15.52
N TYR A 56 6.41 3.66 -14.75
CA TYR A 56 6.02 2.49 -13.96
C TYR A 56 5.99 1.17 -14.74
N LYS A 57 5.69 1.20 -16.06
CA LYS A 57 5.72 0.00 -16.92
C LYS A 57 7.14 -0.57 -17.09
N GLN A 58 8.14 0.30 -17.29
CA GLN A 58 9.54 -0.14 -17.43
C GLN A 58 10.09 -0.63 -16.09
N ILE A 59 9.75 0.07 -14.99
CA ILE A 59 10.08 -0.38 -13.64
C ILE A 59 9.47 -1.75 -13.37
N THR A 60 8.21 -1.99 -13.79
CA THR A 60 7.58 -3.31 -13.67
C THR A 60 8.35 -4.40 -14.43
N THR A 61 8.87 -4.10 -15.63
CA THR A 61 9.68 -5.07 -16.39
C THR A 61 10.98 -5.40 -15.67
N LEU A 62 11.67 -4.40 -15.11
CA LEU A 62 12.90 -4.60 -14.33
C LEU A 62 12.64 -5.46 -13.08
N LEU A 63 11.58 -5.18 -12.34
CA LEU A 63 11.17 -6.00 -11.18
C LEU A 63 10.88 -7.45 -11.59
N ASN A 64 10.22 -7.67 -12.73
CA ASN A 64 9.97 -9.01 -13.24
C ASN A 64 11.23 -9.74 -13.71
N GLN A 65 12.27 -9.02 -14.14
CA GLN A 65 13.58 -9.60 -14.46
C GLN A 65 14.31 -10.07 -13.19
N ASP A 66 14.14 -9.33 -12.08
CA ASP A 66 14.69 -9.70 -10.76
C ASP A 66 13.90 -10.83 -10.07
N SER A 67 13.17 -11.64 -10.84
CA SER A 67 12.34 -12.78 -10.38
C SER A 67 11.06 -12.41 -9.62
N TRP A 68 10.68 -11.14 -9.57
CA TRP A 68 9.47 -10.70 -8.87
C TRP A 68 8.26 -10.62 -9.81
N LYS A 69 7.29 -11.54 -9.67
CA LYS A 69 6.08 -11.57 -10.51
C LYS A 69 5.03 -10.54 -10.06
N PHE A 70 5.30 -9.26 -10.24
CA PHE A 70 4.35 -8.19 -9.91
C PHE A 70 3.50 -7.75 -11.11
N ASN A 71 2.21 -7.50 -10.86
CA ASN A 71 1.32 -6.90 -11.84
C ASN A 71 1.62 -5.40 -11.98
N HIS A 72 1.69 -4.88 -13.20
CA HIS A 72 1.91 -3.46 -13.50
C HIS A 72 0.90 -2.54 -12.80
N ARG A 73 -0.33 -2.99 -12.58
CA ARG A 73 -1.32 -2.22 -11.80
C ARG A 73 -0.89 -2.05 -10.35
N ARG A 74 -0.31 -3.09 -9.74
CA ARG A 74 0.17 -3.06 -8.36
C ARG A 74 1.32 -2.07 -8.20
N VAL A 75 2.28 -2.10 -9.12
CA VAL A 75 3.40 -1.14 -9.19
C VAL A 75 2.90 0.29 -9.37
N TYR A 76 1.91 0.49 -10.26
CA TYR A 76 1.28 1.80 -10.46
C TYR A 76 0.62 2.33 -9.18
N TRP A 77 -0.22 1.52 -8.52
CA TRP A 77 -0.90 1.92 -7.29
C TRP A 77 0.05 2.21 -6.15
N ILE A 78 1.08 1.39 -5.96
CA ILE A 78 2.10 1.60 -4.92
C ILE A 78 2.90 2.87 -5.23
N GLY A 79 3.49 2.98 -6.42
CA GLY A 79 4.28 4.16 -6.79
C GLY A 79 3.46 5.46 -6.78
N TYR A 80 2.17 5.41 -7.11
CA TYR A 80 1.28 6.58 -7.04
C TYR A 80 0.94 6.96 -5.58
N ASN A 81 0.57 5.98 -4.74
CA ASN A 81 0.29 6.22 -3.32
C ASN A 81 1.52 6.72 -2.55
N GLU A 82 2.71 6.22 -2.91
CA GLU A 82 3.98 6.64 -2.38
C GLU A 82 4.36 8.07 -2.79
N SER A 83 4.11 8.42 -4.06
CA SER A 83 4.32 9.79 -4.56
C SER A 83 3.41 10.81 -3.84
N PHE A 84 2.22 10.41 -3.42
CA PHE A 84 1.27 11.25 -2.66
C PHE A 84 1.56 11.29 -1.15
N ASN A 85 2.18 10.26 -0.58
CA ASN A 85 2.45 10.21 0.86
C ASN A 85 3.60 11.14 1.31
N GLY A 86 4.32 11.78 0.40
CA GLY A 86 5.35 12.80 0.72
C GLY A 86 6.60 12.27 1.44
N LYS A 87 6.52 11.14 2.15
CA LYS A 87 7.56 10.55 2.99
C LYS A 87 8.86 10.29 2.24
N LEU A 88 8.78 9.92 0.96
CA LEU A 88 9.94 9.49 0.16
C LEU A 88 10.74 10.64 -0.44
N ARG A 89 10.15 11.83 -0.65
CA ARG A 89 10.95 13.01 -1.04
C ARG A 89 11.86 13.43 0.11
N ASP A 90 11.34 13.37 1.34
CA ASP A 90 12.07 13.82 2.52
C ASP A 90 13.15 12.82 2.97
N GLU A 91 12.93 11.51 2.81
CA GLU A 91 13.94 10.47 3.09
C GLU A 91 15.06 10.41 2.05
N LEU A 92 14.75 10.49 0.76
CA LEU A 92 15.77 10.50 -0.31
C LEU A 92 16.64 11.77 -0.30
N LEU A 93 16.12 12.89 0.23
CA LEU A 93 16.92 14.10 0.47
C LEU A 93 17.82 13.95 1.71
N LYS A 94 17.41 13.18 2.72
CA LYS A 94 18.24 12.88 3.90
C LYS A 94 19.43 11.99 3.55
N GLU A 95 19.23 10.92 2.77
CA GLU A 95 20.33 10.01 2.39
C GLU A 95 21.39 10.69 1.50
N ARG A 96 21.00 11.70 0.71
CA ARG A 96 21.92 12.51 -0.09
C ARG A 96 22.65 13.61 0.67
N SER A 97 22.26 13.92 1.91
CA SER A 97 22.88 14.95 2.74
C SER A 97 23.99 14.44 3.67
N PHE A 98 24.24 13.13 3.71
CA PHE A 98 25.20 12.48 4.62
C PHE A 98 26.48 11.94 3.95
N THR A 99 26.78 12.39 2.72
CA THR A 99 28.09 12.19 2.08
C THR A 99 28.84 13.52 2.04
N LEU A 100 29.35 13.97 3.21
CA LEU A 100 30.42 14.96 3.36
C LEU A 100 31.15 14.72 4.68
#